data_AF-A0A6P7H7A6-F1
#
_entry.id   AF-A0A6P7H7A6-F1
#
_cell.length_a   1.000
_cell.length_b   1.000
_cell.length_c   1.000
_cell.angle_alpha   90.00
_cell.angle_beta   90.00
_cell.angle_gamma   90.00
#
_symmetry.space_group_name_H-M   'P 1'
#
loop_
_entity.id
_entity.type
_entity.pdbx_description
1 polymer ?
#
loop_
_entity_poly.entity_id
_entity_poly.type
_entity_poly.pdbx_seq_one_letter_code
_entity_poly.pdbx_strand_id
1 'polypeptide(L)'
;MENQVREVPDLTFEGFMGAYGGTGKARHGVRKNRDLLTLSDDYSLAHTMPASIKDSRDLSYAFGRKFGLVAKLQCQLPAPGKSLKLQDTSRYLFYLVTKDIVQYQPTYQDVWDALFQLREHVLESDVQKLAMQKLECRQLDWRIVRNMVEEILKTPRSRY
;
A
#
# COMPACT_ATOMS: atom_id res chain seq x y z
N MET A 1 -34.95 11.69 15.55
CA MET A 1 -33.55 12.12 15.75
C MET A 1 -32.77 11.54 14.60
N GLU A 2 -32.55 12.33 13.56
CA GLU A 2 -31.84 11.90 12.35
C GLU A 2 -30.37 11.73 12.68
N ASN A 3 -29.87 10.50 12.52
CA ASN A 3 -28.44 10.23 12.54
C ASN A 3 -27.83 10.93 11.32
N GLN A 4 -27.16 12.06 11.54
CA GLN A 4 -26.20 12.59 10.58
C GLN A 4 -25.09 11.55 10.41
N VAL A 5 -25.23 10.73 9.37
CA VAL A 5 -24.10 10.07 8.74
C VAL A 5 -23.19 11.21 8.31
N ARG A 6 -22.11 11.45 9.07
CA ARG A 6 -21.03 12.30 8.59
C ARG A 6 -20.47 11.60 7.36
N GLU A 7 -20.88 12.05 6.17
CA GLU A 7 -20.19 11.75 4.93
C GLU A 7 -18.72 12.10 5.17
N VAL A 8 -17.86 11.08 5.19
CA VAL A 8 -16.44 11.31 5.10
C VAL A 8 -16.27 11.91 3.70
N PRO A 9 -15.80 13.16 3.55
CA PRO A 9 -15.62 13.74 2.22
C PRO A 9 -14.77 12.76 1.43
N ASP A 10 -15.21 12.45 0.20
CA ASP A 10 -14.49 11.55 -0.69
C ASP A 10 -13.02 11.93 -0.67
N LEU A 11 -12.20 11.03 -0.15
CA LEU A 11 -10.76 11.24 -0.01
C LEU A 11 -10.18 11.21 -1.43
N THR A 12 -10.11 12.38 -2.06
CA THR A 12 -9.56 12.55 -3.41
C THR A 12 -8.09 12.95 -3.35
N PHE A 13 -7.34 12.59 -4.40
CA PHE A 13 -5.94 13.00 -4.54
C PHE A 13 -5.79 14.52 -4.51
N GLU A 14 -6.59 15.23 -5.29
CA GLU A 14 -6.57 16.70 -5.36
C GLU A 14 -6.93 17.34 -4.02
N GLY A 15 -7.94 16.81 -3.32
CA GLY A 15 -8.31 17.28 -1.99
C GLY A 15 -7.18 17.09 -0.97
N PHE A 16 -6.51 15.94 -1.01
CA PHE A 16 -5.37 15.66 -0.15
C PHE A 16 -4.18 16.59 -0.46
N MET A 17 -3.81 16.73 -1.73
CA MET A 17 -2.68 17.56 -2.16
C MET A 17 -2.94 19.05 -1.88
N GLY A 18 -4.18 19.52 -2.09
CA GLY A 18 -4.60 20.88 -1.77
C GLY A 18 -4.54 21.20 -0.27
N ALA A 19 -4.94 20.25 0.59
CA ALA A 19 -4.84 20.40 2.04
C ALA A 19 -3.39 20.38 2.56
N TYR A 20 -2.47 19.75 1.83
CA TYR A 20 -1.06 19.67 2.23
C TYR A 20 -0.30 21.01 2.11
N GLY A 21 -0.87 22.00 1.43
CA GLY A 21 -0.38 23.37 1.37
C GLY A 21 -0.41 24.11 2.72
N GLY A 22 -1.07 23.57 3.74
CA GLY A 22 -1.07 24.12 5.09
C GLY A 22 -1.55 23.11 6.13
N THR A 23 -0.84 23.02 7.26
CA THR A 23 -1.14 22.20 8.46
C THR A 23 -0.44 20.82 8.57
N GLY A 24 0.68 20.84 9.30
CA GLY A 24 0.71 20.24 10.64
C GLY A 24 0.72 18.70 10.78
N LYS A 25 1.94 18.20 11.00
CA LYS A 25 2.38 16.99 11.75
C LYS A 25 1.59 15.68 11.55
N ALA A 26 2.34 14.61 11.23
CA ALA A 26 1.85 13.23 11.26
C ALA A 26 1.26 12.86 12.62
N ARG A 27 0.19 12.07 12.57
CA ARG A 27 -0.72 11.90 13.71
C ARG A 27 -0.68 10.49 14.27
N HIS A 28 0.01 9.56 13.62
CA HIS A 28 0.07 8.17 14.08
C HIS A 28 1.49 7.59 13.95
N GLY A 29 1.92 6.88 14.98
CA GLY A 29 3.25 6.30 15.03
C GLY A 29 3.39 5.13 14.05
N VAL A 30 4.12 5.33 12.95
CA VAL A 30 4.70 4.22 12.19
C VAL A 30 5.66 3.47 13.13
N ARG A 31 5.30 2.26 13.54
CA ARG A 31 6.16 1.42 14.39
C ARG A 31 7.43 1.04 13.63
N LYS A 32 8.56 1.06 14.35
CA LYS A 32 9.91 0.92 13.80
C LYS A 32 10.14 -0.47 13.18
N ASN A 33 10.85 -0.44 12.05
CA ASN A 33 11.39 -1.51 11.20
C ASN A 33 11.53 -2.89 11.90
N ARG A 34 10.62 -3.81 11.59
CA ARG A 34 10.83 -5.27 11.70
C ARG A 34 10.89 -5.82 10.30
N ASP A 35 11.75 -6.81 10.07
CA ASP A 35 11.76 -7.54 8.80
C ASP A 35 10.38 -8.19 8.60
N LEU A 36 9.67 -7.77 7.55
CA LEU A 36 8.33 -8.26 7.23
C LEU A 36 8.28 -9.80 7.15
N LEU A 37 9.40 -10.41 6.73
CA LEU A 37 9.48 -11.85 6.53
C LEU A 37 9.62 -12.64 7.83
N THR A 38 9.90 -11.95 8.94
CA THR A 38 9.97 -12.51 10.30
C THR A 38 8.66 -12.36 11.07
N LEU A 39 7.68 -11.65 10.50
CA LEU A 39 6.36 -11.54 11.12
C LEU A 39 5.62 -12.88 11.01
N SER A 40 4.82 -13.16 12.04
CA SER A 40 3.93 -14.30 12.07
C SER A 40 2.87 -14.19 10.96
N ASP A 41 2.33 -15.33 10.54
CA ASP A 41 1.37 -15.43 9.43
C ASP A 41 -0.03 -14.90 9.79
N ASP A 42 -0.21 -14.33 10.98
CA ASP A 42 -1.37 -13.51 11.35
C ASP A 42 -1.27 -12.07 10.82
N TYR A 43 -0.13 -11.69 10.21
CA TYR A 43 0.05 -10.44 9.48
C TYR A 43 -0.02 -10.68 7.97
N SER A 44 -0.89 -9.94 7.29
CA SER A 44 -0.77 -9.72 5.84
C SER A 44 0.33 -8.70 5.57
N LEU A 45 1.02 -8.85 4.45
CA LEU A 45 2.23 -8.09 4.13
C LEU A 45 2.01 -7.23 2.89
N ALA A 46 2.51 -6.00 2.90
CA ALA A 46 2.51 -5.10 1.75
C ALA A 46 3.93 -4.62 1.41
N HIS A 47 4.30 -4.70 0.13
CA HIS A 47 5.57 -4.16 -0.36
C HIS A 47 5.43 -3.56 -1.77
N THR A 48 6.39 -2.74 -2.19
CA THR A 48 6.41 -2.13 -3.54
C THR A 48 7.11 -3.02 -4.56
N MET A 49 6.60 -3.03 -5.78
CA MET A 49 7.23 -3.70 -6.93
C MET A 49 7.15 -2.85 -8.21
N PRO A 50 8.02 -3.09 -9.21
CA PRO A 50 7.85 -2.55 -10.56
C PRO A 50 6.76 -3.31 -11.33
N ALA A 51 6.21 -2.72 -12.40
CA ALA A 51 5.27 -3.39 -13.27
C ALA A 51 5.94 -4.44 -14.16
N SER A 52 7.16 -4.14 -14.63
CA SER A 52 7.94 -4.93 -15.58
C SER A 52 8.61 -6.18 -14.98
N ILE A 53 7.93 -6.94 -14.13
CA ILE A 53 8.48 -8.19 -13.59
C ILE A 53 8.58 -9.26 -14.66
N LYS A 54 9.75 -9.88 -14.77
CA LYS A 54 10.01 -11.02 -15.66
C LYS A 54 10.21 -12.29 -14.85
N ASP A 55 10.87 -12.17 -13.70
CA ASP A 55 11.10 -13.30 -12.80
C ASP A 55 11.15 -12.85 -11.32
N SER A 56 11.37 -13.81 -10.42
CA SER A 56 11.31 -13.56 -8.97
C SER A 56 12.47 -12.69 -8.46
N ARG A 57 13.54 -12.49 -9.24
CA ARG A 57 14.65 -11.58 -8.92
C ARG A 57 14.27 -10.11 -9.13
N ASP A 58 13.19 -9.86 -9.88
CA ASP A 58 12.63 -8.51 -10.04
C ASP A 58 11.73 -8.12 -8.86
N LEU A 59 11.36 -9.08 -8.02
CA LEU A 59 10.83 -8.82 -6.67
C LEU A 59 11.99 -8.58 -5.71
N SER A 60 11.72 -8.03 -4.53
CA SER A 60 12.77 -7.99 -3.50
C SER A 60 13.26 -9.42 -3.25
N TYR A 61 14.59 -9.61 -3.24
CA TYR A 61 15.21 -10.95 -3.26
C TYR A 61 14.58 -11.93 -2.27
N ALA A 62 14.23 -11.43 -1.08
CA ALA A 62 13.67 -12.24 -0.02
C ALA A 62 12.16 -12.56 -0.22
N PHE A 63 11.37 -11.67 -0.83
CA PHE A 63 9.98 -11.97 -1.22
C PHE A 63 9.92 -12.92 -2.41
N GLY A 64 10.78 -12.72 -3.42
CA GLY A 64 10.86 -13.59 -4.59
C GLY A 64 11.20 -15.04 -4.23
N ARG A 65 12.09 -15.24 -3.24
CA ARG A 65 12.43 -16.58 -2.74
C ARG A 65 11.34 -17.21 -1.87
N LYS A 66 10.64 -16.42 -1.05
CA LYS A 66 9.67 -16.95 -0.08
C LYS A 66 8.27 -17.15 -0.69
N PHE A 67 7.87 -16.29 -1.62
CA PHE A 67 6.49 -16.19 -2.12
C PHE A 67 6.38 -16.15 -3.65
N GLY A 68 7.48 -16.36 -4.37
CA GLY A 68 7.58 -16.13 -5.81
C GLY A 68 6.52 -16.86 -6.65
N LEU A 69 5.44 -16.16 -6.99
CA LEU A 69 4.36 -16.59 -7.90
C LEU A 69 4.20 -15.57 -9.03
N VAL A 70 5.31 -15.26 -9.71
CA VAL A 70 5.41 -14.20 -10.72
C VAL A 70 4.37 -14.35 -11.84
N ALA A 71 4.10 -15.58 -12.30
CA ALA A 71 3.07 -15.82 -13.31
C ALA A 71 1.68 -15.33 -12.85
N LYS A 72 1.31 -15.58 -11.58
CA LYS A 72 0.03 -15.10 -11.01
C LYS A 72 -0.02 -13.58 -10.89
N LEU A 73 1.12 -12.94 -10.62
CA LEU A 73 1.22 -11.47 -10.59
C LEU A 73 1.07 -10.89 -12.00
N GLN A 74 1.73 -11.49 -13.00
CA GLN A 74 1.63 -11.06 -14.40
C GLN A 74 0.19 -11.19 -14.94
N CYS A 75 -0.54 -12.24 -14.57
CA CYS A 75 -1.95 -12.39 -14.94
C CYS A 75 -2.87 -11.29 -14.40
N GLN A 76 -2.45 -10.54 -13.36
CA GLN A 76 -3.20 -9.40 -12.82
C GLN A 76 -2.90 -8.08 -13.54
N LEU A 77 -2.13 -8.13 -14.64
CA LEU A 77 -1.82 -6.99 -15.51
C LEU A 77 -1.24 -5.80 -14.72
N PRO A 78 -0.05 -5.97 -14.10
CA PRO A 78 0.59 -4.92 -13.31
C PRO A 78 0.78 -3.64 -14.12
N ALA A 79 0.51 -2.49 -13.49
CA ALA A 79 0.77 -1.15 -14.03
C ALA A 79 0.96 -0.17 -12.86
N PRO A 80 1.72 0.92 -13.03
CA PRO A 80 1.80 1.99 -12.03
C PRO A 80 0.42 2.41 -11.53
N GLY A 81 0.27 2.60 -10.21
CA GLY A 81 -1.02 2.91 -9.58
C GLY A 81 -1.86 1.69 -9.20
N LYS A 82 -1.44 0.46 -9.54
CA LYS A 82 -2.17 -0.76 -9.13
C LYS A 82 -1.67 -1.35 -7.82
N SER A 83 -2.55 -2.06 -7.12
CA SER A 83 -2.18 -2.99 -6.05
C SER A 83 -2.59 -4.41 -6.44
N LEU A 84 -1.63 -5.33 -6.46
CA LEU A 84 -1.88 -6.75 -6.71
C LEU A 84 -2.07 -7.51 -5.41
N LYS A 85 -2.80 -8.63 -5.48
CA LYS A 85 -3.13 -9.46 -4.31
C LYS A 85 -2.79 -10.93 -4.59
N LEU A 86 -2.11 -11.58 -3.65
CA LEU A 86 -1.95 -13.03 -3.60
C LEU A 86 -2.37 -13.55 -2.23
N GLN A 87 -2.96 -14.74 -2.19
CA GLN A 87 -3.17 -15.46 -0.94
C GLN A 87 -1.97 -16.38 -0.67
N ASP A 88 -1.45 -16.31 0.55
CA ASP A 88 -0.38 -17.15 1.08
C ASP A 88 -0.90 -17.80 2.36
N THR A 89 -1.33 -19.06 2.26
CA THR A 89 -1.96 -19.82 3.35
C THR A 89 -3.07 -19.04 4.07
N SER A 90 -2.80 -18.54 5.28
CA SER A 90 -3.72 -17.81 6.15
C SER A 90 -3.63 -16.29 6.04
N ARG A 91 -2.76 -15.75 5.18
CA ARG A 91 -2.56 -14.31 4.99
C ARG A 91 -2.68 -13.88 3.53
N TYR A 92 -2.68 -12.57 3.34
CA TYR A 92 -2.56 -11.95 2.03
C TYR A 92 -1.23 -11.24 1.86
N LEU A 93 -0.72 -11.30 0.63
CA LEU A 93 0.44 -10.55 0.17
C LEU A 93 -0.05 -9.50 -0.83
N PHE A 94 0.26 -8.24 -0.56
CA PHE A 94 -0.09 -7.11 -1.40
C PHE A 94 1.16 -6.52 -2.03
N TYR A 95 1.06 -6.25 -3.32
CA TYR A 95 2.16 -5.72 -4.12
C TYR A 95 1.74 -4.40 -4.75
N LEU A 96 2.26 -3.30 -4.22
CA LEU A 96 2.00 -1.95 -4.73
C LEU A 96 2.88 -1.73 -5.96
N VAL A 97 2.27 -1.62 -7.12
CA VAL A 97 2.95 -1.34 -8.38
C VAL A 97 3.08 0.17 -8.51
N THR A 98 4.22 0.71 -8.09
CA THR A 98 4.41 2.17 -8.04
C THR A 98 5.20 2.71 -9.23
N LYS A 99 5.88 1.86 -9.98
CA LYS A 99 6.73 2.26 -11.11
C LYS A 99 6.67 1.24 -12.24
N ASP A 100 6.91 1.68 -13.46
CA ASP A 100 6.82 0.81 -14.63
C ASP A 100 8.02 -0.17 -14.68
N ILE A 101 9.22 0.38 -14.80
CA ILE A 101 10.49 -0.36 -14.65
C ILE A 101 11.24 0.09 -13.39
N VAL A 102 12.21 -0.71 -12.94
CA VAL A 102 12.97 -0.47 -11.70
C VAL A 102 13.65 0.91 -11.67
N GLN A 103 14.08 1.41 -12.84
CA GLN A 103 14.82 2.66 -13.03
C GLN A 103 13.92 3.90 -12.98
N TYR A 104 12.64 3.78 -13.33
CA TYR A 104 11.71 4.90 -13.30
C TYR A 104 11.21 5.18 -11.88
N GLN A 105 10.79 6.43 -11.69
CA GLN A 105 10.36 6.94 -10.40
C GLN A 105 8.83 7.00 -10.36
N PRO A 106 8.22 6.67 -9.21
CA PRO A 106 6.79 6.84 -9.01
C PRO A 106 6.43 8.33 -8.94
N THR A 107 5.25 8.69 -9.43
CA THR A 107 4.61 9.97 -9.11
C THR A 107 3.82 9.87 -7.79
N TYR A 108 3.41 11.02 -7.24
CA TYR A 108 2.48 11.05 -6.11
C TYR A 108 1.14 10.38 -6.42
N GLN A 109 0.66 10.51 -7.67
CA GLN A 109 -0.56 9.89 -8.14
C GLN A 109 -0.43 8.35 -8.17
N ASP A 110 0.69 7.81 -8.70
CA ASP A 110 0.94 6.36 -8.73
C ASP A 110 0.93 5.75 -7.33
N VAL A 111 1.52 6.47 -6.35
CA VAL A 111 1.53 6.03 -4.95
C VAL A 111 0.12 6.10 -4.35
N TRP A 112 -0.61 7.18 -4.63
CA TRP A 112 -1.98 7.38 -4.16
C TRP A 112 -2.91 6.26 -4.63
N ASP A 113 -2.94 5.99 -5.94
CA ASP A 113 -3.83 5.01 -6.55
C ASP A 113 -3.53 3.59 -6.06
N ALA A 114 -2.24 3.25 -5.94
CA ALA A 114 -1.82 1.96 -5.42
C ALA A 114 -2.21 1.77 -3.95
N LEU A 115 -2.12 2.82 -3.12
CA LEU A 115 -2.57 2.79 -1.73
C LEU A 115 -4.09 2.70 -1.61
N PHE A 116 -4.83 3.36 -2.50
CA PHE A 116 -6.29 3.30 -2.49
C PHE A 116 -6.78 1.90 -2.83
N GLN A 117 -6.26 1.28 -3.89
CA GLN A 117 -6.57 -0.11 -4.21
C GLN A 117 -6.14 -1.08 -3.10
N LEU A 118 -5.00 -0.83 -2.45
CA LEU A 118 -4.59 -1.63 -1.29
C LEU A 118 -5.64 -1.57 -0.17
N ARG A 119 -6.18 -0.39 0.13
CA ARG A 119 -7.23 -0.23 1.13
C ARG A 119 -8.45 -1.08 0.78
N GLU A 120 -8.89 -1.04 -0.48
CA GLU A 120 -10.00 -1.87 -0.96
C GLU A 120 -9.71 -3.36 -0.75
N HIS A 121 -8.54 -3.83 -1.20
CA HIS A 121 -8.11 -5.20 -1.00
C HIS A 121 -8.08 -5.63 0.47
N VAL A 122 -7.60 -4.76 1.36
CA VAL A 122 -7.55 -5.00 2.81
C VAL A 122 -8.95 -5.14 3.40
N LEU A 123 -9.88 -4.28 2.99
CA LEU A 123 -11.27 -4.30 3.45
C LEU A 123 -12.02 -5.53 2.92
N GLU A 124 -11.92 -5.81 1.62
CA GLU A 124 -12.56 -6.97 0.98
C GLU A 124 -12.08 -8.31 1.53
N SER A 125 -10.83 -8.36 1.97
CA SER A 125 -10.20 -9.59 2.45
C SER A 125 -10.21 -9.71 3.98
N ASP A 126 -10.95 -8.84 4.68
CA ASP A 126 -11.09 -8.77 6.14
C ASP A 126 -9.75 -8.80 6.89
N VAL A 127 -8.73 -8.12 6.35
CA VAL A 127 -7.38 -8.12 6.91
C VAL A 127 -7.33 -7.26 8.17
N GLN A 128 -7.12 -7.91 9.31
CA GLN A 128 -7.05 -7.26 10.63
C GLN A 128 -5.67 -6.69 10.95
N LYS A 129 -4.60 -7.31 10.43
CA LYS A 129 -3.21 -6.90 10.69
C LYS A 129 -2.46 -6.78 9.38
N LEU A 130 -2.13 -5.56 9.01
CA LEU A 130 -1.30 -5.24 7.85
C LEU A 130 0.06 -4.74 8.30
N ALA A 131 1.12 -5.33 7.78
CA ALA A 131 2.47 -4.80 7.89
C ALA A 131 2.97 -4.35 6.51
N MET A 132 3.35 -3.09 6.38
CA MET A 132 3.80 -2.50 5.13
C MET A 132 5.28 -2.11 5.23
N GLN A 133 6.06 -2.49 4.21
CA GLN A 133 7.44 -2.01 4.08
C GLN A 133 7.42 -0.51 3.74
N LYS A 134 8.37 0.24 4.28
CA LYS A 134 8.57 1.64 3.89
C LYS A 134 8.70 1.73 2.36
N LEU A 135 7.85 2.56 1.73
CA LEU A 135 7.91 2.80 0.29
C LEU A 135 9.25 3.45 -0.08
N GLU A 136 9.96 2.88 -1.06
CA GLU A 136 11.27 3.35 -1.49
C GLU A 136 11.16 4.43 -2.59
N CYS A 137 10.46 5.52 -2.29
CA CYS A 137 10.22 6.63 -3.23
C CYS A 137 11.25 7.76 -3.00
N ARG A 138 12.51 7.58 -3.43
CA ARG A 138 13.62 8.50 -3.10
C ARG A 138 13.44 9.96 -3.56
N GLN A 139 12.63 10.20 -4.59
CA GLN A 139 12.37 11.54 -5.14
C GLN A 139 11.10 12.20 -4.61
N LEU A 140 10.26 11.45 -3.88
CA LEU A 140 9.06 11.99 -3.26
C LEU A 140 9.37 12.38 -1.81
N ASP A 141 8.74 13.45 -1.31
CA ASP A 141 8.85 13.80 0.10
C ASP A 141 8.17 12.70 0.92
N TRP A 142 8.99 11.95 1.66
CA TRP A 142 8.51 10.89 2.54
C TRP A 142 7.45 11.38 3.54
N ARG A 143 7.46 12.66 3.92
CA ARG A 143 6.42 13.24 4.78
C ARG A 143 5.05 13.17 4.09
N ILE A 144 4.99 13.59 2.82
CA ILE A 144 3.76 13.54 2.01
C ILE A 144 3.31 12.09 1.85
N VAL A 145 4.23 11.21 1.42
CA VAL A 145 3.93 9.78 1.22
C VAL A 145 3.45 9.10 2.50
N ARG A 146 4.10 9.35 3.64
CA ARG A 146 3.67 8.81 4.94
C ARG A 146 2.27 9.31 5.29
N ASN A 147 1.98 10.59 5.08
CA ASN A 147 0.65 11.12 5.35
C ASN A 147 -0.40 10.54 4.39
N MET A 148 -0.08 10.25 3.12
CA MET A 148 -0.98 9.50 2.23
C MET A 148 -1.30 8.12 2.81
N VAL A 149 -0.28 7.38 3.24
CA VAL A 149 -0.46 6.06 3.89
C VAL A 149 -1.36 6.19 5.11
N GLU A 150 -1.12 7.19 5.98
CA GLU A 150 -1.93 7.43 7.17
C GLU A 150 -3.38 7.81 6.81
N GLU A 151 -3.62 8.71 5.86
CA GLU A 151 -4.97 9.13 5.49
C GLU A 151 -5.77 8.03 4.78
N ILE A 152 -5.14 7.28 3.87
CA ILE A 152 -5.82 6.25 3.08
C ILE A 152 -6.06 4.98 3.91
N LEU A 153 -5.06 4.53 4.69
CA LEU A 153 -5.17 3.32 5.52
C LEU A 153 -5.72 3.60 6.92
N LYS A 154 -6.18 4.82 7.20
CA LYS A 154 -6.98 5.10 8.39
C LYS A 154 -8.16 4.13 8.40
N THR A 155 -8.11 3.21 9.34
CA THR A 155 -9.22 2.31 9.61
C THR A 155 -10.42 3.19 9.98
N PRO A 156 -11.59 3.05 9.33
CA PRO A 156 -12.82 3.44 10.01
C PRO A 156 -12.85 2.53 11.24
N ARG A 157 -12.64 3.12 12.42
CA ARG A 157 -12.72 2.41 13.69
C ARG A 157 -13.94 1.50 13.63
N SER A 158 -13.68 0.20 13.78
CA SER A 158 -14.68 -0.83 14.00
C SER A 158 -15.78 -0.28 14.90
N ARG A 159 -16.98 -0.12 14.32
CA ARG A 159 -18.20 0.08 15.10
C ARG A 159 -18.56 -1.30 15.66
N TYR A 160 -18.15 -1.58 16.89
CA TYR A 160 -18.84 -2.50 17.79
C TYR A 160 -19.01 -1.78 19.13
#